data_AF-A0A368G0H0-F1
#
_entry.id   AF-A0A368G0H0-F1
#
_cell.length_a   1.000
_cell.length_b   1.000
_cell.length_c   1.000
_cell.angle_alpha   90.00
_cell.angle_beta   90.00
_cell.angle_gamma   90.00
#
_symmetry.space_group_name_H-M   'P 1'
#
loop_
_entity.id
_entity.type
_entity.pdbx_description
1 polymer ?
#
loop_
_entity_poly.entity_id
_entity_poly.type
_entity_poly.pdbx_seq_one_letter_code
_entity_poly.pdbx_strand_id
1 'polypeptide(L)'
;MQSLRDAKQLLERLKIEEAVEFIGRNPHPRLWSLLAEVALLRMDIPTAEYAYDPELRKAEIFVHLGKIAEAENVYLEQDRRDLAIAMHKKTDEWLRVLRLTNSTQSASNDKARVEALVNVADYHRDRQRWKEAADHYELAKKLEDLMICYIHMDDFIGLENLAKQLPDNHPLLPTIAELFASSGLCEQSVQCFLRCGQVTNALHACIQLNNWDKAVALSRTHSLQDVNVLMGRYVEELNESSERSLAAVQLYRRAGRFLDGARIVYRMAEEERKKAAPCLRLKKMYILAALLIEEHHRNNKARLSNEDGGKDSKVCIRFFYREKKT
;
A
#
# COMPACT_ATOMS: atom_id res chain seq x y z
N MET A 1 -0.10 33.66 -37.31
CA MET A 1 -1.21 34.28 -36.55
C MET A 1 -2.16 35.10 -37.44
N GLN A 2 -1.71 35.70 -38.54
CA GLN A 2 -2.57 36.40 -39.51
C GLN A 2 -3.42 35.41 -40.32
N SER A 3 -2.79 34.42 -40.96
CA SER A 3 -3.42 33.41 -41.81
C SER A 3 -4.56 32.61 -41.15
N LEU A 4 -4.45 32.31 -39.85
CA LEU A 4 -5.48 31.56 -39.11
C LEU A 4 -6.70 32.44 -38.77
N ARG A 5 -6.50 33.75 -38.59
CA ARG A 5 -7.59 34.72 -38.42
C ARG A 5 -8.31 34.97 -39.74
N ASP A 6 -7.56 35.11 -40.83
CA ASP A 6 -8.11 35.33 -42.16
C ASP A 6 -8.91 34.12 -42.65
N ALA A 7 -8.40 32.90 -42.44
CA ALA A 7 -9.15 31.67 -42.73
C ALA A 7 -10.43 31.53 -41.89
N LYS A 8 -10.40 31.89 -40.60
CA LYS A 8 -11.61 31.91 -39.76
C LYS A 8 -12.64 32.91 -40.26
N GLN A 9 -12.22 34.13 -40.63
CA GLN A 9 -13.14 35.14 -41.16
C GLN A 9 -13.77 34.71 -42.50
N LEU A 10 -13.02 34.02 -43.37
CA LEU A 10 -13.56 33.47 -44.62
C LEU A 10 -14.59 32.36 -44.36
N LEU A 11 -14.29 31.46 -43.42
CA LEU A 11 -15.19 30.37 -43.02
C LEU A 11 -16.46 30.91 -42.32
N GLU A 12 -16.35 31.92 -41.45
CA GLU A 12 -17.49 32.61 -40.80
C GLU A 12 -18.37 33.34 -41.80
N ARG A 13 -17.79 33.93 -42.85
CA ARG A 13 -18.51 34.60 -43.94
C ARG A 13 -19.14 33.65 -44.97
N LEU A 14 -19.20 32.35 -44.67
CA LEU A 14 -19.80 31.29 -45.51
C LEU A 14 -19.11 31.07 -46.87
N LYS A 15 -17.87 31.54 -47.04
CA LYS A 15 -17.14 31.43 -48.31
C LYS A 15 -16.18 30.24 -48.30
N ILE A 16 -16.74 29.04 -48.39
CA ILE A 16 -15.97 27.78 -48.29
C ILE A 16 -14.97 27.65 -49.45
N GLU A 17 -15.38 27.97 -50.68
CA GLU A 17 -14.51 27.89 -51.87
C GLU A 17 -13.29 28.83 -51.77
N GLU A 18 -13.50 30.07 -51.35
CA GLU A 18 -12.41 31.04 -51.12
C GLU A 18 -11.49 30.58 -49.98
N ALA A 19 -12.04 29.93 -48.94
CA ALA A 19 -11.25 29.36 -47.86
C ALA A 19 -10.41 28.16 -48.33
N VAL A 20 -10.94 27.29 -49.20
CA VAL A 20 -10.19 26.15 -49.79
C VAL A 20 -9.02 26.66 -50.62
N GLU A 21 -9.22 27.64 -51.50
CA GLU A 21 -8.12 28.24 -52.27
C GLU A 21 -7.06 28.90 -51.39
N PHE A 22 -7.50 29.63 -50.36
CA PHE A 22 -6.59 30.33 -49.44
C PHE A 22 -5.71 29.35 -48.65
N ILE A 23 -6.30 28.24 -48.19
CA ILE A 23 -5.60 27.18 -47.46
C ILE A 23 -4.70 26.37 -48.40
N GLY A 24 -5.12 26.13 -49.63
CA GLY A 24 -4.29 25.50 -50.67
C GLY A 24 -3.03 26.33 -51.00
N ARG A 25 -3.14 27.66 -50.99
CA ARG A 25 -1.99 28.57 -51.17
C ARG A 25 -1.10 28.70 -49.93
N ASN A 26 -1.65 28.45 -48.74
CA ASN A 26 -0.93 28.52 -47.47
C ASN A 26 -1.10 27.22 -46.67
N PRO A 27 -0.50 26.10 -47.12
CA PRO A 27 -0.73 24.81 -46.51
C PRO A 27 -0.18 24.78 -45.08
N HIS A 28 -1.07 24.54 -44.12
CA HIS A 28 -0.70 24.36 -42.71
C HIS A 28 -1.67 23.38 -42.04
N PRO A 29 -1.21 22.42 -41.22
CA PRO A 29 -2.05 21.37 -40.63
C PRO A 29 -3.28 21.89 -39.88
N ARG A 30 -3.10 22.95 -39.07
CA ARG A 30 -4.22 23.61 -38.35
C ARG A 30 -5.26 24.28 -39.25
N LEU A 31 -4.89 24.68 -40.46
CA LEU A 31 -5.84 25.32 -41.39
C LEU A 31 -6.70 24.25 -42.06
N TRP A 32 -6.10 23.13 -42.46
CA TRP A 32 -6.81 21.96 -42.98
C TRP A 32 -7.75 21.35 -41.94
N SER A 33 -7.33 21.22 -40.67
CA SER A 33 -8.22 20.74 -39.60
C SER A 33 -9.42 21.67 -39.37
N LEU A 34 -9.20 22.99 -39.42
CA LEU A 34 -10.27 23.98 -39.27
C LEU A 34 -11.27 23.94 -40.44
N LEU A 35 -10.78 23.79 -41.67
CA LEU A 35 -11.62 23.62 -42.86
C LEU A 35 -12.46 22.35 -42.75
N ALA A 36 -11.84 21.24 -42.33
CA ALA A 36 -12.52 19.96 -42.14
C ALA A 36 -13.62 20.02 -41.06
N GLU A 37 -13.35 20.62 -39.90
CA GLU A 37 -14.36 20.81 -38.84
C GLU A 37 -15.56 21.64 -39.31
N VAL A 38 -15.31 22.76 -40.01
CA VAL A 38 -16.39 23.63 -40.52
C VAL A 38 -17.18 22.96 -41.64
N ALA A 39 -16.52 22.20 -42.52
CA ALA A 39 -17.18 21.45 -43.57
C ALA A 39 -18.08 20.33 -43.01
N LEU A 40 -17.61 19.60 -41.97
CA LEU A 40 -18.40 18.59 -41.27
C LEU A 40 -19.63 19.19 -40.57
N LEU A 41 -19.48 20.33 -39.88
CA LEU A 41 -20.61 21.03 -39.23
C LEU A 41 -21.69 21.48 -40.23
N ARG A 42 -21.30 21.71 -41.48
CA ARG A 42 -22.21 22.11 -42.58
C ARG A 42 -22.73 20.93 -43.39
N MET A 43 -22.34 19.71 -43.04
CA MET A 43 -22.62 18.49 -43.80
C MET A 43 -22.11 18.55 -45.26
N ASP A 44 -21.08 19.35 -45.52
CA ASP A 44 -20.38 19.41 -46.80
C ASP A 44 -19.29 18.34 -46.83
N ILE A 45 -19.73 17.10 -47.06
CA ILE A 45 -18.90 15.91 -47.10
C ILE A 45 -17.75 16.02 -48.13
N PRO A 46 -17.95 16.47 -49.39
CA PRO A 46 -16.85 16.50 -50.36
C PRO A 46 -15.72 17.46 -49.96
N THR A 47 -16.06 18.63 -49.40
CA THR A 47 -15.02 19.57 -48.92
C THR A 47 -14.34 19.05 -47.65
N ALA A 48 -15.08 18.40 -46.75
CA ALA A 48 -14.50 17.74 -45.58
C ALA A 48 -13.53 16.62 -46.00
N GLU A 49 -13.93 15.78 -46.95
CA GLU A 49 -13.10 14.72 -47.52
C GLU A 49 -11.84 15.27 -48.18
N TYR A 50 -11.94 16.37 -48.93
CA TYR A 50 -10.79 17.01 -49.55
C TYR A 50 -9.80 17.57 -48.52
N ALA A 51 -10.30 18.07 -47.39
CA ALA A 51 -9.48 18.62 -46.32
C ALA A 51 -8.78 17.55 -45.47
N TYR A 52 -9.30 16.32 -45.40
CA TYR A 52 -8.68 15.19 -44.71
C TYR A 52 -7.70 14.42 -45.61
N ASP A 53 -6.55 14.08 -45.03
CA ASP A 53 -5.51 13.29 -45.69
C ASP A 53 -6.09 11.93 -46.17
N PRO A 54 -5.96 11.57 -47.47
CA PRO A 54 -6.54 10.34 -48.03
C PRO A 54 -6.15 9.05 -47.28
N GLU A 55 -4.91 8.96 -46.81
CA GLU A 55 -4.43 7.78 -46.07
C GLU A 55 -5.00 7.75 -44.62
N LEU A 56 -5.13 8.90 -43.94
CA LEU A 56 -5.81 8.95 -42.64
C LEU A 56 -7.28 8.53 -42.75
N ARG A 57 -7.98 8.96 -43.82
CA ARG A 57 -9.36 8.54 -44.09
C ARG A 57 -9.46 7.04 -44.28
N LYS A 58 -8.53 6.46 -45.04
CA LYS A 58 -8.45 5.01 -45.23
C LYS A 58 -8.25 4.29 -43.90
N ALA A 59 -7.44 4.81 -42.99
CA ALA A 59 -7.29 4.28 -41.65
C ALA A 59 -8.60 4.37 -40.84
N GLU A 60 -9.33 5.50 -40.88
CA GLU A 60 -10.63 5.65 -40.21
C GLU A 60 -11.68 4.68 -40.77
N ILE A 61 -11.70 4.47 -42.09
CA ILE A 61 -12.56 3.46 -42.73
C ILE A 61 -12.21 2.06 -42.19
N PHE A 62 -10.92 1.71 -42.09
CA PHE A 62 -10.50 0.44 -41.51
C PHE A 62 -10.94 0.29 -40.04
N VAL A 63 -10.88 1.36 -39.24
CA VAL A 63 -11.41 1.34 -37.86
C VAL A 63 -12.90 1.07 -37.84
N HIS A 64 -13.68 1.74 -38.68
CA HIS A 64 -15.13 1.52 -38.79
C HIS A 64 -15.47 0.09 -39.23
N LEU A 65 -14.64 -0.51 -40.09
CA LEU A 65 -14.79 -1.90 -40.53
C LEU A 65 -14.29 -2.93 -39.50
N GLY A 66 -13.77 -2.50 -38.34
CA GLY A 66 -13.20 -3.38 -37.32
C GLY A 66 -11.82 -3.95 -37.68
N LYS A 67 -11.19 -3.46 -38.76
CA LYS A 67 -9.87 -3.89 -39.22
C LYS A 67 -8.76 -3.10 -38.53
N ILE A 68 -8.65 -3.33 -37.22
CA ILE A 68 -7.76 -2.56 -36.33
C ILE A 68 -6.28 -2.66 -36.71
N ALA A 69 -5.80 -3.85 -37.08
CA ALA A 69 -4.40 -4.06 -37.47
C ALA A 69 -4.04 -3.33 -38.79
N GLU A 70 -4.94 -3.32 -39.78
CA GLU A 70 -4.74 -2.58 -41.03
C GLU A 70 -4.74 -1.07 -40.78
N ALA A 71 -5.67 -0.57 -39.96
CA ALA A 71 -5.72 0.83 -39.55
C ALA A 71 -4.44 1.27 -38.83
N GLU A 72 -3.92 0.43 -37.93
CA GLU A 72 -2.70 0.73 -37.19
C GLU A 72 -1.50 0.91 -38.13
N ASN A 73 -1.32 0.01 -39.10
CA ASN A 73 -0.22 0.11 -40.06
C ASN A 73 -0.26 1.43 -40.82
N VAL A 74 -1.44 1.85 -41.29
CA VAL A 74 -1.59 3.13 -41.99
C VAL A 74 -1.26 4.31 -41.07
N TYR A 75 -1.71 4.30 -39.81
CA TYR A 75 -1.34 5.35 -38.84
C TYR A 75 0.16 5.38 -38.55
N LEU A 76 0.82 4.22 -38.50
CA LEU A 76 2.27 4.12 -38.29
C LEU A 76 3.07 4.58 -39.51
N GLU A 77 2.63 4.24 -40.72
CA GLU A 77 3.24 4.69 -41.98
C GLU A 77 3.19 6.21 -42.12
N GLN A 78 2.12 6.85 -41.63
CA GLN A 78 1.98 8.30 -41.60
C GLN A 78 2.62 8.97 -40.37
N ASP A 79 3.37 8.23 -39.56
CA ASP A 79 3.97 8.69 -38.30
C ASP A 79 2.97 9.25 -37.26
N ARG A 80 1.66 9.02 -37.45
CA ARG A 80 0.56 9.44 -36.55
C ARG A 80 0.24 8.38 -35.50
N ARG A 81 1.24 8.07 -34.67
CA ARG A 81 1.10 7.13 -33.53
C ARG A 81 0.10 7.59 -32.48
N ASP A 82 -0.10 8.91 -32.34
CA ASP A 82 -1.10 9.51 -31.47
C ASP A 82 -2.51 9.01 -31.80
N LEU A 83 -2.85 8.96 -33.10
CA LEU A 83 -4.13 8.45 -33.58
C LEU A 83 -4.23 6.94 -33.40
N ALA A 84 -3.13 6.19 -33.63
CA ALA A 84 -3.10 4.76 -33.35
C ALA A 84 -3.35 4.45 -31.87
N ILE A 85 -2.74 5.20 -30.95
CA ILE A 85 -2.98 5.06 -29.51
C ILE A 85 -4.42 5.42 -29.17
N ALA A 86 -4.95 6.53 -29.68
CA ALA A 86 -6.34 6.94 -29.42
C ALA A 86 -7.36 5.92 -29.93
N MET A 87 -7.07 5.29 -31.07
CA MET A 87 -7.85 4.19 -31.63
C MET A 87 -7.81 2.97 -30.70
N HIS A 88 -6.62 2.53 -30.28
CA HIS A 88 -6.47 1.37 -29.38
C HIS A 88 -7.08 1.60 -27.99
N LYS A 89 -7.12 2.85 -27.51
CA LYS A 89 -7.86 3.22 -26.30
C LYS A 89 -9.37 3.04 -26.45
N LYS A 90 -9.93 3.27 -27.65
CA LYS A 90 -11.37 3.08 -27.92
C LYS A 90 -11.76 1.61 -28.05
N THR A 91 -10.82 0.75 -28.44
CA THR A 91 -11.04 -0.70 -28.61
C THR A 91 -10.63 -1.52 -27.39
N ASP A 92 -10.24 -0.87 -26.29
CA ASP A 92 -9.73 -1.49 -25.05
C ASP A 92 -8.50 -2.41 -25.24
N GLU A 93 -7.72 -2.20 -26.30
CA GLU A 93 -6.48 -2.94 -26.57
C GLU A 93 -5.28 -2.33 -25.81
N TRP A 94 -5.37 -2.28 -24.48
CA TRP A 94 -4.40 -1.61 -23.60
C TRP A 94 -2.97 -2.17 -23.69
N LEU A 95 -2.81 -3.48 -23.95
CA LEU A 95 -1.50 -4.10 -24.19
C LEU A 95 -0.80 -3.54 -25.43
N ARG A 96 -1.57 -3.17 -26.47
CA ARG A 96 -1.00 -2.55 -27.67
C ARG A 96 -0.64 -1.09 -27.40
N VAL A 97 -1.50 -0.37 -26.69
CA VAL A 97 -1.23 1.01 -26.21
C VAL A 97 0.08 1.05 -25.41
N LEU A 98 0.29 0.12 -24.47
CA LEU A 98 1.51 0.06 -23.68
C LEU A 98 2.77 -0.16 -24.54
N ARG A 99 2.69 -1.01 -25.57
CA ARG A 99 3.82 -1.22 -26.50
C ARG A 99 4.14 0.02 -27.33
N LEU A 100 3.11 0.71 -27.81
CA LEU A 100 3.25 1.94 -28.61
C LEU A 100 3.77 3.13 -27.79
N THR A 101 3.39 3.21 -26.52
CA THR A 101 3.93 4.23 -25.59
C THR A 101 5.36 3.91 -25.16
N ASN A 102 5.73 2.64 -24.99
CA ASN A 102 7.09 2.25 -24.61
C ASN A 102 8.12 2.40 -25.74
N SER A 103 7.71 2.31 -27.00
CA SER A 103 8.61 2.48 -28.14
C SER A 103 9.04 3.95 -28.35
N THR A 104 8.35 4.91 -27.74
CA THR A 104 8.71 6.32 -27.81
C THR A 104 9.54 6.73 -26.60
N GLN A 105 10.86 6.88 -26.77
CA GLN A 105 11.77 7.45 -25.77
C GLN A 105 11.60 8.97 -25.65
N SER A 106 10.40 9.45 -25.33
CA SER A 106 10.14 10.86 -25.10
C SER A 106 9.57 11.07 -23.70
N ALA A 107 10.29 11.82 -22.87
CA ALA A 107 9.93 12.11 -21.47
C ALA A 107 8.55 12.78 -21.30
N SER A 108 7.95 13.30 -22.38
CA SER A 108 6.60 13.86 -22.36
C SER A 108 5.48 12.82 -22.22
N ASN A 109 5.76 11.53 -22.46
CA ASN A 109 4.75 10.47 -22.52
C ASN A 109 4.56 9.69 -21.20
N ASP A 110 5.27 10.06 -20.13
CA ASP A 110 5.22 9.32 -18.86
C ASP A 110 3.79 9.20 -18.29
N LYS A 111 2.96 10.24 -18.44
CA LYS A 111 1.55 10.20 -18.01
C LYS A 111 0.72 9.18 -18.79
N ALA A 112 0.84 9.18 -20.11
CA ALA A 112 0.13 8.24 -20.98
C ALA A 112 0.61 6.80 -20.77
N ARG A 113 1.90 6.63 -20.45
CA ARG A 113 2.46 5.33 -20.09
C ARG A 113 1.90 4.82 -18.77
N VAL A 114 1.85 5.65 -17.73
CA VAL A 114 1.26 5.27 -16.43
C VAL A 114 -0.20 4.89 -16.60
N GLU A 115 -0.98 5.67 -17.35
CA GLU A 115 -2.38 5.35 -17.68
C GLU A 115 -2.49 3.98 -18.36
N ALA A 116 -1.66 3.71 -19.36
CA ALA A 116 -1.65 2.42 -20.05
C ALA A 116 -1.28 1.26 -19.12
N LEU A 117 -0.28 1.44 -18.24
CA LEU A 117 0.12 0.43 -17.27
C LEU A 117 -1.01 0.10 -16.29
N VAL A 118 -1.71 1.12 -15.78
CA VAL A 118 -2.84 0.94 -14.85
C VAL A 118 -3.96 0.15 -15.50
N ASN A 119 -4.38 0.52 -16.71
CA ASN A 119 -5.46 -0.19 -17.39
C ASN A 119 -5.09 -1.63 -17.78
N VAL A 120 -3.82 -1.87 -18.14
CA VAL A 120 -3.31 -3.24 -18.33
C VAL A 120 -3.36 -4.00 -17.01
N ALA A 121 -2.92 -3.40 -15.91
CA ALA A 121 -2.96 -4.03 -14.59
C ALA A 121 -4.39 -4.31 -14.12
N ASP A 122 -5.34 -3.40 -14.34
CA ASP A 122 -6.77 -3.59 -14.09
C ASP A 122 -7.32 -4.78 -14.89
N TYR A 123 -6.97 -4.89 -16.17
CA TYR A 123 -7.35 -6.03 -17.01
C TYR A 123 -6.83 -7.38 -16.48
N HIS A 124 -5.58 -7.41 -15.97
CA HIS A 124 -5.03 -8.61 -15.33
C HIS A 124 -5.67 -8.88 -13.97
N ARG A 125 -5.99 -7.84 -13.20
CA ARG A 125 -6.69 -7.91 -11.90
C ARG A 125 -8.06 -8.53 -12.04
N ASP A 126 -8.85 -8.09 -13.02
CA ASP A 126 -10.21 -8.61 -13.28
C ASP A 126 -10.18 -10.09 -13.67
N ARG A 127 -9.05 -10.57 -14.19
CA ARG A 127 -8.80 -11.99 -14.51
C ARG A 127 -8.11 -12.77 -13.39
N GLN A 128 -7.95 -12.16 -12.22
CA GLN A 128 -7.29 -12.74 -11.04
C GLN A 128 -5.83 -13.14 -11.29
N ARG A 129 -5.16 -12.49 -12.26
CA ARG A 129 -3.73 -12.68 -12.52
C ARG A 129 -2.93 -11.69 -11.69
N TRP A 130 -2.95 -11.89 -10.37
CA TRP A 130 -2.43 -10.96 -9.38
C TRP A 130 -0.93 -10.66 -9.53
N LYS A 131 -0.13 -11.65 -9.96
CA LYS A 131 1.32 -11.48 -10.18
C LYS A 131 1.61 -10.50 -11.30
N GLU A 132 1.01 -10.73 -12.47
CA GLU A 132 1.15 -9.87 -13.64
C GLU A 132 0.62 -8.45 -13.35
N ALA A 133 -0.49 -8.35 -12.62
CA ALA A 133 -1.04 -7.07 -12.19
C ALA A 133 -0.09 -6.31 -11.25
N ALA A 134 0.52 -6.99 -10.27
CA ALA A 134 1.47 -6.40 -9.34
C ALA A 134 2.69 -5.80 -10.07
N ASP A 135 3.29 -6.54 -11.01
CA ASP A 135 4.43 -6.06 -11.79
C ASP A 135 4.10 -4.76 -12.53
N HIS A 136 2.90 -4.68 -13.12
CA HIS A 136 2.43 -3.48 -13.83
C HIS A 136 2.11 -2.32 -12.88
N TYR A 137 1.51 -2.57 -11.72
CA TYR A 137 1.24 -1.54 -10.70
C TYR A 137 2.50 -0.98 -10.06
N GLU A 138 3.51 -1.83 -9.84
CA GLU A 138 4.82 -1.41 -9.33
C GLU A 138 5.49 -0.45 -10.32
N LEU A 139 5.49 -0.79 -11.62
CA LEU A 139 5.98 0.10 -12.69
C LEU A 139 5.18 1.41 -12.78
N ALA A 140 3.87 1.37 -12.54
CA ALA A 140 3.00 2.55 -12.53
C ALA A 140 3.11 3.39 -11.24
N LYS A 141 3.80 2.89 -10.20
CA LYS A 141 3.88 3.47 -8.85
C LYS A 141 2.51 3.68 -8.19
N LYS A 142 1.55 2.80 -8.49
CA LYS A 142 0.22 2.78 -7.88
C LYS A 142 0.23 1.85 -6.67
N LEU A 143 0.57 2.43 -5.52
CA LEU A 143 0.87 1.67 -4.29
C LEU A 143 -0.38 1.04 -3.66
N GLU A 144 -1.54 1.70 -3.76
CA GLU A 144 -2.83 1.20 -3.26
C GLU A 144 -3.23 -0.11 -3.93
N ASP A 145 -3.25 -0.10 -5.27
CA ASP A 145 -3.61 -1.28 -6.06
C ASP A 145 -2.56 -2.38 -5.95
N LEU A 146 -1.28 -2.02 -5.84
CA LEU A 146 -0.19 -2.96 -5.59
C LEU A 146 -0.36 -3.68 -4.26
N MET A 147 -0.72 -2.96 -3.18
CA MET A 147 -1.03 -3.54 -1.88
C MET A 147 -2.16 -4.57 -2.00
N ILE A 148 -3.25 -4.24 -2.71
CA ILE A 148 -4.37 -5.17 -2.94
C ILE A 148 -3.89 -6.43 -3.67
N CYS A 149 -3.02 -6.28 -4.66
CA CYS A 149 -2.44 -7.43 -5.36
C CYS A 149 -1.60 -8.31 -4.42
N TYR A 150 -0.77 -7.73 -3.56
CA TYR A 150 0.00 -8.49 -2.57
C TYR A 150 -0.89 -9.22 -1.57
N ILE A 151 -2.00 -8.62 -1.14
CA ILE A 151 -3.00 -9.28 -0.27
C ILE A 151 -3.55 -10.53 -0.94
N HIS A 152 -4.00 -10.42 -2.19
CA HIS A 152 -4.58 -11.57 -2.90
C HIS A 152 -3.58 -12.67 -3.24
N MET A 153 -2.29 -12.36 -3.23
CA MET A 153 -1.20 -13.33 -3.40
C MET A 153 -0.69 -13.92 -2.08
N ASP A 154 -1.16 -13.42 -0.93
CA ASP A 154 -0.58 -13.67 0.40
C ASP A 154 0.93 -13.35 0.47
N ASP A 155 1.41 -12.40 -0.34
CA ASP A 155 2.82 -11.99 -0.35
C ASP A 155 3.09 -10.89 0.69
N PHE A 156 3.23 -11.31 1.95
CA PHE A 156 3.55 -10.42 3.05
C PHE A 156 4.99 -9.87 3.00
N ILE A 157 5.89 -10.52 2.25
CA ILE A 157 7.29 -10.09 2.12
C ILE A 157 7.35 -8.90 1.17
N GLY A 158 6.68 -8.99 0.01
CA GLY A 158 6.51 -7.88 -0.91
C GLY A 158 5.86 -6.67 -0.24
N LEU A 159 4.82 -6.92 0.57
CA LEU A 159 4.16 -5.88 1.36
C LEU A 159 5.07 -5.22 2.41
N GLU A 160 5.91 -5.98 3.10
CA GLU A 160 6.88 -5.44 4.06
C GLU A 160 7.93 -4.55 3.36
N ASN A 161 8.40 -4.97 2.19
CA ASN A 161 9.33 -4.19 1.39
C ASN A 161 8.68 -2.89 0.88
N LEU A 162 7.43 -2.97 0.42
CA LEU A 162 6.62 -1.80 0.05
C LEU A 162 6.50 -0.84 1.24
N ALA A 163 6.16 -1.34 2.43
CA ALA A 163 6.05 -0.53 3.63
C ALA A 163 7.37 0.19 3.95
N LYS A 164 8.52 -0.48 3.84
CA LYS A 164 9.85 0.13 4.07
C LYS A 164 10.21 1.22 3.07
N GLN A 165 9.74 1.12 1.83
CA GLN A 165 9.99 2.11 0.78
C GLN A 165 9.15 3.39 0.95
N LEU A 166 8.00 3.30 1.63
CA LEU A 166 7.14 4.45 1.89
C LEU A 166 7.81 5.44 2.86
N PRO A 167 7.58 6.76 2.71
CA PRO A 167 8.02 7.73 3.70
C PRO A 167 7.23 7.60 5.01
N ASP A 168 7.80 8.09 6.10
CA ASP A 168 7.12 8.12 7.40
C ASP A 168 5.86 9.02 7.33
N ASN A 169 4.80 8.64 8.06
CA ASN A 169 3.46 9.26 8.01
C ASN A 169 2.69 9.15 6.66
N HIS A 170 3.06 8.24 5.76
CA HIS A 170 2.28 8.01 4.54
C HIS A 170 0.86 7.46 4.87
N PRO A 171 -0.21 7.90 4.19
CA PRO A 171 -1.60 7.48 4.47
C PRO A 171 -1.85 5.97 4.30
N LEU A 172 -1.01 5.27 3.54
CA LEU A 172 -1.10 3.80 3.35
C LEU A 172 -0.44 2.99 4.46
N LEU A 173 0.43 3.58 5.27
CA LEU A 173 1.09 2.81 6.33
C LEU A 173 0.10 2.32 7.40
N PRO A 174 -0.91 3.09 7.85
CA PRO A 174 -1.95 2.59 8.76
C PRO A 174 -2.75 1.43 8.16
N THR A 175 -3.15 1.49 6.90
CA THR A 175 -3.92 0.42 6.25
C THR A 175 -3.08 -0.86 6.12
N ILE A 176 -1.80 -0.73 5.77
CA ILE A 176 -0.84 -1.86 5.76
C ILE A 176 -0.65 -2.43 7.17
N ALA A 177 -0.60 -1.57 8.19
CA ALA A 177 -0.43 -2.00 9.59
C ALA A 177 -1.65 -2.77 10.11
N GLU A 178 -2.86 -2.33 9.79
CA GLU A 178 -4.11 -3.02 10.11
C GLU A 178 -4.19 -4.38 9.42
N LEU A 179 -3.78 -4.45 8.16
CA LEU A 179 -3.69 -5.70 7.42
C LEU A 179 -2.70 -6.67 8.08
N PHE A 180 -1.50 -6.21 8.43
CA PHE A 180 -0.54 -7.03 9.19
C PHE A 180 -1.10 -7.48 10.54
N ALA A 181 -1.85 -6.63 11.23
CA ALA A 181 -2.53 -7.03 12.47
C ALA A 181 -3.56 -8.14 12.21
N SER A 182 -4.38 -8.00 11.16
CA SER A 182 -5.39 -8.99 10.81
C SER A 182 -4.82 -10.35 10.40
N SER A 183 -3.60 -10.37 9.84
CA SER A 183 -2.89 -11.60 9.45
C SER A 183 -2.03 -12.22 10.55
N GLY A 184 -1.97 -11.60 11.74
CA GLY A 184 -1.20 -12.10 12.88
C GLY A 184 0.26 -11.61 12.96
N LEU A 185 0.69 -10.73 12.04
CA LEU A 185 2.04 -10.20 11.93
C LEU A 185 2.24 -8.98 12.85
N CYS A 186 2.36 -9.24 14.15
CA CYS A 186 2.44 -8.20 15.18
C CYS A 186 3.65 -7.28 15.03
N GLU A 187 4.82 -7.81 14.65
CA GLU A 187 6.06 -7.00 14.61
C GLU A 187 5.99 -5.94 13.51
N GLN A 188 5.59 -6.37 12.32
CA GLN A 188 5.44 -5.57 11.13
C GLN A 188 4.36 -4.51 11.32
N SER A 189 3.22 -4.91 11.90
CA SER A 189 2.12 -3.99 12.23
C SER A 189 2.58 -2.87 13.18
N VAL A 190 3.25 -3.22 14.28
CA VAL A 190 3.77 -2.25 15.26
C VAL A 190 4.77 -1.30 14.62
N GLN A 191 5.71 -1.81 13.81
CA GLN A 191 6.69 -0.96 13.12
C GLN A 191 6.00 0.06 12.21
N CYS A 192 4.98 -0.36 11.44
CA CYS A 192 4.24 0.53 10.56
C CYS A 192 3.47 1.61 11.35
N PHE A 193 2.79 1.23 12.45
CA PHE A 193 2.07 2.20 13.30
C PHE A 193 3.01 3.19 14.01
N LEU A 194 4.18 2.73 14.48
CA LEU A 194 5.18 3.60 15.10
C LEU A 194 5.72 4.64 14.11
N ARG A 195 5.95 4.25 12.85
CA ARG A 195 6.36 5.17 11.78
C ARG A 195 5.29 6.19 11.38
N CYS A 196 4.03 5.94 11.75
CA CYS A 196 2.93 6.88 11.61
C CYS A 196 2.73 7.77 12.87
N GLY A 197 3.54 7.59 13.91
CA GLY A 197 3.34 8.22 15.22
C GLY A 197 2.08 7.71 15.97
N GLN A 198 1.41 6.67 15.48
CA GLN A 198 0.16 6.15 16.06
C GLN A 198 0.46 5.07 17.11
N VAL A 199 1.06 5.47 18.22
CA VAL A 199 1.50 4.52 19.27
C VAL A 199 0.31 3.84 19.97
N THR A 200 -0.84 4.51 20.07
CA THR A 200 -2.08 3.91 20.61
C THR A 200 -2.54 2.72 19.77
N ASN A 201 -2.53 2.87 18.44
CA ASN A 201 -2.93 1.80 17.51
C ASN A 201 -1.93 0.65 17.51
N ALA A 202 -0.63 0.95 17.62
CA ALA A 202 0.40 -0.06 17.82
C ALA A 202 0.14 -0.89 19.10
N LEU A 203 -0.24 -0.23 20.19
CA LEU A 203 -0.59 -0.89 21.45
C LEU A 203 -1.84 -1.77 21.29
N HIS A 204 -2.89 -1.27 20.63
CA HIS A 204 -4.10 -2.04 20.35
C HIS A 204 -3.81 -3.28 19.49
N ALA A 205 -2.97 -3.17 18.46
CA ALA A 205 -2.55 -4.31 17.64
C ALA A 205 -1.82 -5.38 18.46
N CYS A 206 -0.95 -4.98 19.40
CA CYS A 206 -0.28 -5.91 20.31
C CYS A 206 -1.27 -6.64 21.22
N ILE A 207 -2.26 -5.92 21.75
CA ILE A 207 -3.29 -6.49 22.62
C ILE A 207 -4.15 -7.48 21.84
N GLN A 208 -4.60 -7.11 20.64
CA GLN A 208 -5.40 -7.98 19.76
C GLN A 208 -4.67 -9.29 19.41
N LEU A 209 -3.35 -9.20 19.17
CA LEU A 209 -2.52 -10.35 18.84
C LEU A 209 -1.93 -11.06 20.06
N ASN A 210 -2.37 -10.73 21.28
CA ASN A 210 -1.89 -11.30 22.53
C ASN A 210 -0.37 -11.19 22.74
N ASN A 211 0.28 -10.21 22.12
CA ASN A 211 1.71 -9.96 22.23
C ASN A 211 2.02 -8.94 23.34
N TRP A 212 1.79 -9.37 24.57
CA TRP A 212 1.88 -8.52 25.76
C TRP A 212 3.31 -8.09 26.10
N ASP A 213 4.31 -8.87 25.72
CA ASP A 213 5.72 -8.54 25.93
C ASP A 213 6.08 -7.23 25.22
N LYS A 214 5.63 -7.11 23.97
CA LYS A 214 5.78 -5.89 23.18
C LYS A 214 4.88 -4.76 23.66
N ALA A 215 3.63 -5.05 24.03
CA ALA A 215 2.72 -4.06 24.59
C ALA A 215 3.31 -3.36 25.83
N VAL A 216 3.90 -4.14 26.74
CA VAL A 216 4.55 -3.62 27.95
C VAL A 216 5.81 -2.83 27.60
N ALA A 217 6.63 -3.31 26.65
CA ALA A 217 7.80 -2.57 26.18
C ALA A 217 7.42 -1.21 25.57
N LEU A 218 6.42 -1.18 24.68
CA LEU A 218 5.90 0.02 24.03
C LEU A 218 5.33 1.03 25.04
N SER A 219 4.58 0.55 26.03
CA SER A 219 4.04 1.41 27.09
C SER A 219 5.14 2.03 27.94
N ARG A 220 6.20 1.26 28.25
CA ARG A 220 7.37 1.80 28.99
C ARG A 220 8.13 2.85 28.19
N THR A 221 8.30 2.67 26.88
CA THR A 221 9.06 3.62 26.06
C THR A 221 8.29 4.91 25.80
N HIS A 222 6.96 4.83 25.62
CA HIS A 222 6.13 5.99 25.25
C HIS A 222 5.24 6.51 26.38
N SER A 223 5.40 6.02 27.62
CA SER A 223 4.60 6.41 28.79
C SER A 223 3.09 6.40 28.55
N LEU A 224 2.61 5.41 27.78
CA LEU A 224 1.18 5.26 27.48
C LEU A 224 0.43 4.63 28.65
N GLN A 225 -0.91 4.71 28.60
CA GLN A 225 -1.86 4.13 29.57
C GLN A 225 -1.33 2.85 30.21
N ASP A 226 -1.66 2.67 31.50
CA ASP A 226 -1.29 1.48 32.25
C ASP A 226 -1.79 0.21 31.54
N VAL A 227 -0.93 -0.39 30.73
CA VAL A 227 -1.14 -1.71 30.08
C VAL A 227 -1.54 -2.74 31.14
N ASN A 228 -1.12 -2.50 32.38
CA ASN A 228 -1.50 -3.27 33.54
C ASN A 228 -3.02 -3.31 33.78
N VAL A 229 -3.71 -2.19 33.62
CA VAL A 229 -5.17 -2.06 33.78
C VAL A 229 -5.89 -2.76 32.63
N LEU A 230 -5.45 -2.55 31.39
CA LEU A 230 -6.03 -3.20 30.21
C LEU A 230 -5.89 -4.72 30.28
N MET A 231 -4.73 -5.20 30.71
CA MET A 231 -4.46 -6.61 30.93
C MET A 231 -5.32 -7.19 32.07
N GLY A 232 -5.53 -6.42 33.14
CA GLY A 232 -6.40 -6.82 34.25
C GLY A 232 -7.82 -7.11 33.78
N ARG A 233 -8.41 -6.20 32.98
CA ARG A 233 -9.75 -6.38 32.39
C ARG A 233 -9.83 -7.61 31.48
N TYR A 234 -8.83 -7.78 30.60
CA TYR A 234 -8.79 -8.94 29.70
C TYR A 234 -8.67 -10.27 30.46
N VAL A 235 -7.91 -10.29 31.55
CA VAL A 235 -7.78 -11.49 32.39
C VAL A 235 -9.04 -11.75 33.21
N GLU A 236 -9.78 -10.72 33.62
CA GLU A 236 -11.10 -10.89 34.25
C GLU A 236 -12.07 -11.61 33.32
N GLU A 237 -12.12 -11.22 32.03
CA GLU A 237 -12.91 -11.91 31.00
C GLU A 237 -12.46 -13.37 30.77
N LEU A 238 -11.15 -13.64 30.85
CA LEU A 238 -10.60 -14.99 30.71
C LEU A 238 -10.79 -15.88 31.94
N ASN A 239 -11.13 -15.34 33.11
CA ASN A 239 -11.19 -16.11 34.35
C ASN A 239 -12.48 -16.92 34.55
N GLU A 240 -13.39 -16.93 33.58
CA GLU A 240 -14.67 -17.65 33.67
C GLU A 240 -14.53 -19.18 33.68
N SER A 241 -13.43 -19.73 33.16
CA SER A 241 -13.19 -21.19 33.13
C SER A 241 -11.80 -21.58 33.63
N SER A 242 -11.65 -22.81 34.12
CA SER A 242 -10.37 -23.33 34.64
C SER A 242 -9.29 -23.41 33.55
N GLU A 243 -9.66 -23.75 32.32
CA GLU A 243 -8.73 -23.80 31.18
C GLU A 243 -8.29 -22.41 30.74
N ARG A 244 -9.22 -21.44 30.69
CA ARG A 244 -8.92 -20.05 30.35
C ARG A 244 -8.14 -19.33 31.47
N SER A 245 -8.29 -19.76 32.72
CA SER A 245 -7.48 -19.29 33.85
C SER A 245 -6.00 -19.67 33.68
N LEU A 246 -5.67 -20.84 33.12
CA LEU A 246 -4.28 -21.19 32.78
C LEU A 246 -3.72 -20.33 31.65
N ALA A 247 -4.55 -19.98 30.66
CA ALA A 247 -4.17 -19.04 29.61
C ALA A 247 -3.85 -17.64 30.19
N ALA A 248 -4.64 -17.16 31.15
CA ALA A 248 -4.36 -15.93 31.88
C ALA A 248 -3.03 -15.99 32.66
N VAL A 249 -2.70 -17.13 33.26
CA VAL A 249 -1.41 -17.34 33.95
C VAL A 249 -0.24 -17.25 32.98
N GLN A 250 -0.35 -17.88 31.80
CA GLN A 250 0.68 -17.78 30.76
C GLN A 250 0.86 -16.34 30.28
N LEU A 251 -0.23 -15.60 30.14
CA LEU A 251 -0.25 -14.20 29.74
C LEU A 251 0.47 -13.31 30.76
N TYR A 252 0.18 -13.48 32.06
CA TYR A 252 0.90 -12.76 33.12
C TYR A 252 2.37 -13.13 33.22
N ARG A 253 2.71 -14.40 32.99
CA ARG A 253 4.10 -14.85 32.97
C ARG A 253 4.89 -14.16 31.85
N ARG A 254 4.33 -14.11 30.64
CA ARG A 254 4.90 -13.42 29.47
C ARG A 254 5.15 -11.94 29.77
N ALA A 255 4.11 -11.24 30.24
CA ALA A 255 4.19 -9.83 30.62
C ALA A 255 5.15 -9.52 31.80
N GLY A 256 5.75 -10.53 32.44
CA GLY A 256 6.66 -10.38 33.57
C GLY A 256 5.95 -10.07 34.90
N ARG A 257 4.62 -10.24 34.97
CA ARG A 257 3.81 -10.07 36.19
C ARG A 257 3.57 -11.40 36.88
N PHE A 258 4.66 -12.05 37.30
CA PHE A 258 4.63 -13.38 37.86
C PHE A 258 3.79 -13.51 39.14
N LEU A 259 3.73 -12.46 39.98
CA LEU A 259 2.96 -12.49 41.23
C LEU A 259 1.45 -12.55 41.00
N ASP A 260 0.95 -11.85 39.97
CA ASP A 260 -0.47 -11.90 39.60
C ASP A 260 -0.83 -13.27 39.02
N GLY A 261 0.06 -13.83 38.19
CA GLY A 261 -0.06 -15.22 37.71
C GLY A 261 -0.10 -16.22 38.87
N ALA A 262 0.81 -16.10 39.85
CA ALA A 262 0.83 -16.97 41.02
C ALA A 262 -0.48 -16.88 41.82
N ARG A 263 -1.03 -15.67 42.00
CA ARG A 263 -2.31 -15.46 42.69
C ARG A 263 -3.47 -16.21 42.02
N ILE A 264 -3.53 -16.20 40.69
CA ILE A 264 -4.54 -16.98 39.94
C ILE A 264 -4.36 -18.48 40.17
N VAL A 265 -3.13 -18.99 40.06
CA VAL A 265 -2.84 -20.42 40.29
C VAL A 265 -3.22 -20.84 41.71
N TYR A 266 -2.94 -20.00 42.71
CA TYR A 266 -3.35 -20.27 44.10
C TYR A 266 -4.87 -20.33 44.26
N ARG A 267 -5.61 -19.39 43.67
CA ARG A 267 -7.08 -19.42 43.68
C ARG A 267 -7.62 -20.69 43.02
N MET A 268 -7.05 -21.09 41.88
CA MET A 268 -7.42 -22.34 41.21
C MET A 268 -7.13 -23.58 42.08
N ALA A 269 -5.97 -23.61 42.75
CA ALA A 269 -5.62 -24.71 43.66
C ALA A 269 -6.62 -24.81 44.82
N GLU A 270 -7.10 -23.69 45.33
CA GLU A 270 -8.08 -23.63 46.41
C GLU A 270 -9.48 -24.09 45.97
N GLU A 271 -9.90 -23.71 44.77
CA GLU A 271 -11.17 -24.19 44.18
C GLU A 271 -11.15 -25.70 43.92
N GLU A 272 -10.05 -26.22 43.37
CA GLU A 272 -9.88 -27.66 43.14
C GLU A 272 -9.76 -28.43 44.46
N ARG A 273 -9.22 -27.81 45.51
CA ARG A 273 -9.20 -28.38 46.86
C ARG A 273 -10.60 -28.57 47.42
N LYS A 274 -11.48 -27.57 47.24
CA LYS A 274 -12.90 -27.66 47.65
C LYS A 274 -13.65 -28.77 46.92
N LYS A 275 -13.26 -29.07 45.67
CA LYS A 275 -13.84 -30.15 44.85
C LYS A 275 -13.24 -31.54 45.15
N ALA A 276 -12.38 -31.67 46.17
CA ALA A 276 -11.67 -32.92 46.49
C ALA A 276 -10.88 -33.51 45.30
N ALA A 277 -10.25 -32.65 44.50
CA ALA A 277 -9.39 -33.07 43.39
C ALA A 277 -8.21 -33.94 43.86
N PRO A 278 -7.65 -34.81 43.00
CA PRO A 278 -6.55 -35.71 43.36
C PRO A 278 -5.32 -34.93 43.85
N CYS A 279 -4.67 -35.45 44.90
CA CYS A 279 -3.52 -34.82 45.56
C CYS A 279 -2.38 -34.44 44.59
N LEU A 280 -2.19 -35.22 43.52
CA LEU A 280 -1.18 -34.95 42.50
C LEU A 280 -1.47 -33.65 41.72
N ARG A 281 -2.74 -33.36 41.41
CA ARG A 281 -3.15 -32.14 40.69
C ARG A 281 -2.94 -30.91 41.57
N LEU A 282 -3.32 -31.00 42.85
CA LEU A 282 -3.07 -29.94 43.84
C LEU A 282 -1.57 -29.66 43.97
N LYS A 283 -0.75 -30.71 44.14
CA LYS A 283 0.72 -30.58 44.21
C LYS A 283 1.28 -29.85 42.99
N LYS A 284 0.83 -30.21 41.77
CA LYS A 284 1.28 -29.55 40.53
C LYS A 284 0.93 -28.05 40.51
N MET A 285 -0.27 -27.66 40.96
CA MET A 285 -0.66 -26.25 41.00
C MET A 285 0.16 -25.44 42.02
N TYR A 286 0.35 -25.98 43.24
CA TYR A 286 1.19 -25.30 44.25
C TYR A 286 2.65 -25.17 43.80
N ILE A 287 3.20 -26.19 43.14
CA ILE A 287 4.55 -26.11 42.55
C ILE A 287 4.59 -25.05 41.46
N LEU A 288 3.60 -24.99 40.57
CA LEU A 288 3.53 -23.97 39.53
C LEU A 288 3.50 -22.55 40.10
N ALA A 289 2.72 -22.32 41.17
CA ALA A 289 2.68 -21.02 41.84
C ALA A 289 4.04 -20.66 42.47
N ALA A 290 4.71 -21.63 43.11
CA ALA A 290 6.05 -21.43 43.66
C ALA A 290 7.10 -21.14 42.57
N LEU A 291 7.04 -21.82 41.43
CA LEU A 291 7.94 -21.57 40.29
C LEU A 291 7.78 -20.16 39.71
N LEU A 292 6.54 -19.65 39.61
CA LEU A 292 6.29 -18.27 39.19
C LEU A 292 6.91 -17.25 40.16
N ILE A 293 6.79 -17.49 41.47
CA ILE A 293 7.42 -16.64 42.49
C ILE A 293 8.95 -16.71 42.37
N GLU A 294 9.53 -17.88 42.11
CA GLU A 294 10.96 -18.01 41.89
C GLU A 294 11.41 -17.25 40.62
N GLU A 295 10.66 -17.36 39.52
CA GLU A 295 10.89 -16.57 38.29
C GLU A 295 10.83 -15.06 38.58
N HIS A 296 9.91 -14.60 39.43
CA HIS A 296 9.87 -13.21 39.88
C HIS A 296 11.17 -12.79 40.57
N HIS A 297 11.67 -13.58 41.51
CA HIS A 297 12.92 -13.27 42.22
C HIS A 297 14.12 -13.27 41.28
N ARG A 298 14.19 -14.22 40.34
CA ARG A 298 15.24 -14.26 39.31
C ARG A 298 15.19 -13.03 38.42
N ASN A 299 14.01 -12.65 37.93
CA ASN A 299 13.84 -11.47 37.08
C ASN A 299 14.18 -10.18 37.84
N ASN A 300 13.76 -10.06 39.10
CA ASN A 300 14.09 -8.90 39.91
C ASN A 300 15.60 -8.80 40.19
N LYS A 301 16.25 -9.94 40.48
CA LYS A 301 17.72 -10.00 40.63
C LYS A 301 18.45 -9.58 39.35
N ALA A 302 17.98 -10.04 38.17
CA ALA A 302 18.54 -9.66 36.88
C ALA A 302 18.36 -8.16 36.58
N ARG A 303 17.21 -7.57 36.96
CA ARG A 303 16.98 -6.13 36.86
C ARG A 303 17.95 -5.33 37.73
N LEU A 304 18.11 -5.75 38.99
CA LEU A 304 19.05 -5.12 39.94
C LEU A 304 20.51 -5.22 39.45
N SER A 305 20.94 -6.37 38.93
CA SER A 305 22.30 -6.51 38.37
C SER A 305 22.55 -5.65 37.13
N ASN A 306 21.53 -5.45 36.28
CA ASN A 306 21.64 -4.57 35.11
C ASN A 306 21.69 -3.08 35.50
N GLU A 307 21.04 -2.69 36.59
CA GLU A 307 21.13 -1.33 37.14
C GLU A 307 22.49 -1.04 37.79
N ASP A 308 23.09 -2.02 38.47
CA ASP A 308 24.43 -1.89 39.07
C ASP A 308 25.54 -1.88 38.01
N GLY A 309 25.45 -2.72 36.95
CA GLY A 309 26.39 -2.67 35.82
C GLY A 309 26.33 -1.34 35.03
N GLY A 310 25.18 -0.66 35.02
CA GLY A 310 24.99 0.68 34.45
C GLY A 310 25.55 1.81 35.31
N LYS A 311 25.69 1.60 36.63
CA LYS A 311 26.38 2.53 37.54
C LYS A 311 27.90 2.35 37.45
N ASP A 312 28.41 1.13 37.41
CA ASP A 312 29.85 0.88 37.28
C ASP A 312 30.42 1.36 35.94
N SER A 313 29.67 1.22 34.84
CA SER A 313 30.06 1.79 33.55
C SER A 313 30.01 3.33 33.52
N LYS A 314 29.05 3.98 34.22
CA LYS A 314 29.05 5.45 34.41
C LYS A 314 30.17 5.93 35.34
N VAL A 315 30.57 5.13 36.34
CA VAL A 315 31.71 5.42 37.21
C VAL A 315 33.03 5.29 36.44
N CYS A 316 33.19 4.25 35.61
CA CYS A 316 34.35 4.09 34.72
C CYS A 316 34.48 5.23 33.69
N ILE A 317 33.38 5.70 33.09
CA ILE A 317 33.41 6.84 32.16
C ILE A 317 33.80 8.15 32.88
N ARG A 318 33.38 8.33 34.15
CA ARG A 318 33.76 9.49 34.98
C ARG A 318 35.24 9.48 35.36
N PHE A 319 35.84 8.31 35.58
CA PHE A 319 37.28 8.19 35.82
C PHE A 319 38.10 8.52 34.57
N PHE A 320 37.70 8.02 33.40
CA PHE A 320 38.39 8.30 32.13
C PHE A 320 38.39 9.78 31.72
N TYR A 321 37.34 10.55 32.07
CA TYR A 321 37.29 11.99 31.77
C TYR A 321 38.11 12.86 32.75
N ARG A 322 38.54 12.32 33.90
CA ARG A 322 39.28 13.09 34.93
C ARG A 322 40.80 13.04 34.72
N GLU A 323 41.33 12.05 34.00
CA GLU A 323 42.76 11.90 33.72
C GLU A 323 43.27 12.67 32.48
N LYS A 324 42.39 13.32 31.70
CA LYS A 324 42.79 14.15 30.55
C LYS A 324 42.90 15.66 30.85
N LYS A 325 42.95 16.07 32.12
CA LYS A 325 42.93 17.49 32.53
C LYS A 325 44.05 17.93 33.49
N THR A 326 45.17 17.22 33.47
CA THR A 326 46.45 17.62 34.08
C THR A 326 47.54 17.41 33.06
#